data_AF-Q5BY36-F1
#
_entry.id   AF-Q5BY36-F1
#
_cell.length_a   1.000
_cell.length_b   1.000
_cell.length_c   1.000
_cell.angle_alpha   90.00
_cell.angle_beta   90.00
_cell.angle_gamma   90.00
#
_symmetry.space_group_name_H-M   'P 1'
#
loop_
_entity.id
_entity.type
_entity.pdbx_description
1 polymer ?
#
loop_
_entity_poly.entity_id
_entity_poly.type
_entity_poly.pdbx_seq_one_letter_code
_entity_poly.pdbx_strand_id
1 'polypeptide(L)'
;HNRPSEGHLQTRLLEMNLLSAPQVADAILGNQMFSHYDRAAIAQLCEKAGLLQRALEHYTDLYDIKRAVVSTHLLNPEWLVNYFGSLSVDDSLECLKAMLQTNIRQNLQVCVQIATKYHEQLGTNALIEIFESFKSFEGLFYFLGSIVNFSQEPEVHFKYIQAACKTGQVKEVERICRESNCYEPERVKNFLKEAKLTDQLPLIIVCDRFDFVHDLVLYLFRNNLQKYIEIYVQKVNPARLPVVVGGLLDVDCSEDIIKQLMAVVRGQFNTDELVAEVEKRNRLKLLLPWLESRVHEGSIEPATHNALAKIYIDLNNNPERFLRENQYYDSSVVGRYCEKRDPHLACIAYEHGHCDQDLIRVVMKMHYSK
;
A
#
# COMPACT_ATOMS: atom_id res chain seq x y z
N HIS A 1 52.18 -18.72 30.30
CA HIS A 1 51.42 -19.98 30.48
C HIS A 1 50.49 -20.30 29.31
N ASN A 2 50.74 -19.75 28.11
CA ASN A 2 49.94 -20.04 26.91
C ASN A 2 50.87 -20.39 25.75
N ARG A 3 51.70 -21.44 25.93
CA ARG A 3 52.64 -21.88 24.91
C ARG A 3 51.99 -22.94 24.03
N PRO A 4 52.23 -22.97 22.71
CA PRO A 4 51.70 -24.00 21.82
C PRO A 4 52.07 -25.43 22.24
N SER A 5 53.29 -25.62 22.78
CA SER A 5 53.79 -26.91 23.27
C SER A 5 52.99 -27.47 24.45
N GLU A 6 52.25 -26.62 25.17
CA GLU A 6 51.48 -26.96 26.36
C GLU A 6 49.99 -27.17 26.04
N GLY A 7 49.58 -27.19 24.77
CA GLY A 7 48.16 -27.29 24.38
C GLY A 7 47.41 -28.50 24.96
N HIS A 8 48.09 -29.65 25.06
CA HIS A 8 47.53 -30.86 25.69
C HIS A 8 47.29 -30.67 27.21
N LEU A 9 48.17 -29.93 27.90
CA LEU A 9 48.00 -29.60 29.32
C LEU A 9 46.88 -28.57 29.53
N GLN A 10 46.77 -27.58 28.62
CA GLN A 10 45.67 -26.61 28.62
C GLN A 10 44.31 -27.33 28.47
N THR A 11 44.23 -28.28 27.53
CA THR A 11 43.04 -29.11 27.32
C THR A 11 42.69 -29.87 28.59
N ARG A 12 43.64 -30.63 29.16
CA ARG A 12 43.39 -31.46 30.35
C ARG A 12 43.00 -30.65 31.59
N LEU A 13 43.57 -29.45 31.76
CA LEU A 13 43.18 -28.52 32.83
C LEU A 13 41.72 -28.08 32.66
N LEU A 14 41.33 -27.69 31.44
CA LEU A 14 39.95 -27.29 31.14
C LEU A 14 38.98 -28.45 31.31
N GLU A 15 39.33 -29.66 30.86
CA GLU A 15 38.51 -30.87 31.03
C GLU A 15 38.23 -31.15 32.52
N MET A 16 39.27 -31.13 33.36
CA MET A 16 39.12 -31.39 34.79
C MET A 16 38.22 -30.34 35.45
N ASN A 17 38.41 -29.07 35.10
CA ASN A 17 37.58 -27.99 35.64
C ASN A 17 36.13 -28.06 35.13
N LEU A 18 35.89 -28.41 33.86
CA LEU A 18 34.53 -28.57 33.34
C LEU A 18 33.77 -29.73 34.00
N LEU A 19 34.47 -30.79 34.42
CA LEU A 19 33.86 -31.92 35.13
C LEU A 19 33.62 -31.64 36.62
N SER A 20 34.52 -30.93 37.28
CA SER A 20 34.52 -30.78 38.75
C SER A 20 34.04 -29.42 39.25
N ALA A 21 34.28 -28.34 38.49
CA ALA A 21 33.96 -26.97 38.85
C ALA A 21 33.68 -26.09 37.61
N PRO A 22 32.52 -26.25 36.94
CA PRO A 22 32.20 -25.57 35.68
C PRO A 22 32.36 -24.05 35.71
N GLN A 23 32.06 -23.40 36.85
CA GLN A 23 32.21 -21.94 37.01
C GLN A 23 33.67 -21.48 36.90
N VAL A 24 34.62 -22.29 37.38
CA VAL A 24 36.06 -21.99 37.26
C VAL A 24 36.50 -22.13 35.80
N ALA A 25 36.02 -23.15 35.11
CA ALA A 25 36.27 -23.31 33.68
C ALA A 25 35.71 -22.13 32.87
N ASP A 26 34.49 -21.69 33.15
CA ASP A 26 33.87 -20.52 32.50
C ASP A 26 34.70 -19.24 32.72
N ALA A 27 35.19 -19.01 33.94
CA ALA A 27 36.08 -17.87 34.22
C ALA A 27 37.42 -17.95 33.47
N ILE A 28 38.01 -19.15 33.37
CA ILE A 28 39.27 -19.36 32.63
C ILE A 28 39.08 -19.08 31.13
N LEU A 29 37.98 -19.59 30.55
CA LEU A 29 37.64 -19.41 29.14
C LEU A 29 37.27 -17.95 28.84
N GLY A 30 36.46 -17.32 29.70
CA GLY A 30 36.06 -15.92 29.57
C GLY A 30 37.23 -14.93 29.66
N ASN A 31 38.24 -15.23 30.49
CA ASN A 31 39.46 -14.42 30.60
C ASN A 31 40.49 -14.70 29.49
N GLN A 32 40.19 -15.59 28.53
CA GLN A 32 41.08 -15.95 27.41
C GLN A 32 42.50 -16.35 27.85
N MET A 33 42.62 -17.04 29.00
CA MET A 33 43.92 -17.39 29.58
C MET A 33 44.72 -18.40 28.72
N PHE A 34 44.03 -19.17 27.86
CA PHE A 34 44.59 -20.24 27.04
C PHE A 34 44.08 -20.14 25.59
N SER A 35 44.89 -20.57 24.61
CA SER A 35 44.56 -20.46 23.17
C SER A 35 44.83 -21.73 22.36
N HIS A 36 45.54 -22.72 22.92
CA HIS A 36 46.08 -23.86 22.17
C HIS A 36 45.45 -25.21 22.56
N TYR A 37 44.32 -25.21 23.28
CA TYR A 37 43.60 -26.42 23.66
C TYR A 37 42.75 -26.99 22.51
N ASP A 38 42.33 -28.25 22.64
CA ASP A 38 41.40 -28.89 21.72
C ASP A 38 39.99 -28.27 21.86
N ARG A 39 39.66 -27.39 20.93
CA ARG A 39 38.38 -26.67 20.94
C ARG A 39 37.16 -27.60 20.84
N ALA A 40 37.25 -28.69 20.07
CA ALA A 40 36.11 -29.58 19.86
C ALA A 40 35.80 -30.38 21.13
N ALA A 41 36.83 -30.91 21.79
CA ALA A 41 36.68 -31.63 23.06
C ALA A 41 36.12 -30.71 24.15
N ILE A 42 36.65 -29.49 24.28
CA ILE A 42 36.18 -28.51 25.27
C ILE A 42 34.75 -28.05 24.98
N ALA A 43 34.36 -27.84 23.71
CA ALA A 43 32.99 -27.46 23.35
C ALA A 43 31.95 -28.49 23.81
N GLN A 44 32.20 -29.78 23.58
CA GLN A 44 31.31 -30.86 24.01
C GLN A 44 31.19 -30.94 25.54
N LEU A 45 32.29 -30.68 26.26
CA LEU A 45 32.28 -30.66 27.72
C LEU A 45 31.57 -29.42 28.27
N CYS A 46 31.71 -28.26 27.62
CA CYS A 46 30.93 -27.07 27.94
C CYS A 46 29.43 -27.32 27.77
N GLU A 47 29.00 -27.98 26.69
CA GLU A 47 27.58 -28.33 26.49
C GLU A 47 27.07 -29.27 27.60
N LYS A 48 27.83 -30.32 27.94
CA LYS A 48 27.49 -31.25 29.04
C LYS A 48 27.42 -30.57 30.40
N ALA A 49 28.23 -29.53 30.62
CA ALA A 49 28.26 -28.74 31.84
C ALA A 49 27.17 -27.64 31.89
N GLY A 50 26.33 -27.52 30.85
CA GLY A 50 25.28 -26.49 30.75
C GLY A 50 25.78 -25.11 30.32
N LEU A 51 27.05 -24.98 29.93
CA LEU A 51 27.69 -23.73 29.48
C LEU A 51 27.55 -23.57 27.96
N LEU A 52 26.31 -23.46 27.47
CA LEU A 52 26.01 -23.44 26.03
C LEU A 52 26.66 -22.28 25.26
N GLN A 53 26.79 -21.09 25.87
CA GLN A 53 27.47 -19.96 25.22
C GLN A 53 28.94 -20.27 24.91
N ARG A 54 29.64 -20.88 25.87
CA ARG A 54 31.05 -21.29 25.69
C ARG A 54 31.19 -22.44 24.70
N ALA A 55 30.23 -23.36 24.69
CA ALA A 55 30.19 -24.41 23.69
C ALA A 55 30.10 -23.81 22.26
N LEU A 56 29.21 -22.85 22.05
CA LEU A 56 29.04 -22.16 20.77
C LEU A 56 30.27 -21.36 20.32
N GLU A 57 31.00 -20.72 21.24
CA GLU A 57 32.26 -20.03 20.91
C GLU A 57 33.39 -20.97 20.45
N HIS A 58 33.25 -22.27 20.70
CA HIS A 58 34.29 -23.26 20.42
C HIS A 58 33.88 -24.27 19.35
N TYR A 59 32.59 -24.38 19.06
CA TYR A 59 32.12 -25.13 17.91
C TYR A 59 32.62 -24.51 16.61
N THR A 60 33.09 -25.39 15.73
CA THR A 60 33.58 -25.05 14.39
C THR A 60 32.78 -25.74 13.30
N ASP A 61 32.10 -26.83 13.64
CA ASP A 61 31.21 -27.56 12.74
C ASP A 61 29.79 -26.99 12.77
N LEU A 62 29.24 -26.69 11.60
CA LEU A 62 27.90 -26.11 11.45
C LEU A 62 26.80 -27.01 12.02
N TYR A 63 26.99 -28.33 11.99
CA TYR A 63 26.02 -29.26 12.57
C TYR A 63 25.87 -29.08 14.08
N ASP A 64 26.99 -28.98 14.81
CA ASP A 64 26.99 -28.75 16.26
C ASP A 64 26.49 -27.35 16.61
N ILE A 65 26.88 -26.32 15.83
CA ILE A 65 26.38 -24.95 15.99
C ILE A 65 24.85 -24.93 15.86
N LYS A 66 24.28 -25.52 14.80
CA LYS A 66 22.83 -25.58 14.59
C LYS A 66 22.11 -26.29 15.74
N ARG A 67 22.66 -27.39 16.26
CA ARG A 67 22.09 -28.11 17.40
C ARG A 67 22.03 -27.21 18.65
N ALA A 68 23.10 -26.48 18.94
CA ALA A 68 23.22 -25.70 20.15
C ALA A 68 22.47 -24.34 20.08
N VAL A 69 22.51 -23.63 18.94
CA VAL A 69 21.89 -22.31 18.74
C VAL A 69 20.36 -22.34 18.91
N VAL A 70 19.73 -23.48 18.60
CA VAL A 70 18.29 -23.69 18.73
C VAL A 70 17.78 -23.57 20.17
N SER A 71 18.63 -23.83 21.16
CA SER A 71 18.29 -23.79 22.59
C SER A 71 18.30 -22.37 23.16
N THR A 72 17.60 -21.46 22.50
CA THR A 72 17.60 -20.00 22.78
C THR A 72 17.21 -19.62 24.21
N HIS A 73 16.35 -20.40 24.87
CA HIS A 73 15.97 -20.17 26.28
C HIS A 73 17.14 -20.27 27.27
N LEU A 74 18.22 -20.96 26.89
CA LEU A 74 19.42 -21.11 27.71
C LEU A 74 20.51 -20.09 27.34
N LEU A 75 20.24 -19.24 26.35
CA LEU A 75 21.19 -18.26 25.82
C LEU A 75 20.70 -16.85 26.13
N ASN A 76 21.63 -15.96 26.50
CA ASN A 76 21.33 -14.53 26.55
C ASN A 76 21.03 -14.02 25.11
N PRO A 77 19.87 -13.40 24.86
CA PRO A 77 19.49 -12.88 23.54
C PRO A 77 20.49 -11.90 22.94
N GLU A 78 21.01 -10.96 23.73
CA GLU A 78 21.95 -9.94 23.24
C GLU A 78 23.29 -10.57 22.82
N TRP A 79 23.76 -11.52 23.61
CA TRP A 79 24.96 -12.29 23.28
C TRP A 79 24.76 -13.09 21.99
N LEU A 80 23.62 -13.77 21.85
CA LEU A 80 23.32 -14.56 20.67
C LEU A 80 23.26 -13.70 19.41
N VAL A 81 22.63 -12.53 19.49
CA VAL A 81 22.63 -11.56 18.38
C VAL A 81 24.07 -11.18 18.01
N ASN A 82 24.95 -10.89 18.98
CA ASN A 82 26.34 -10.55 18.69
C ASN A 82 27.15 -11.73 18.12
N TYR A 83 26.87 -12.96 18.56
CA TYR A 83 27.52 -14.17 18.08
C TYR A 83 27.27 -14.42 16.59
N PHE A 84 26.09 -14.08 16.07
CA PHE A 84 25.83 -14.14 14.62
C PHE A 84 26.75 -13.22 13.81
N GLY A 85 27.33 -12.19 14.41
CA GLY A 85 28.35 -11.36 13.78
C GLY A 85 29.71 -12.03 13.59
N SER A 86 29.99 -13.16 14.25
CA SER A 86 31.21 -13.94 14.04
C SER A 86 31.03 -15.12 13.08
N LEU A 87 29.80 -15.42 12.67
CA LEU A 87 29.49 -16.48 11.70
C LEU A 87 29.65 -15.97 10.26
N SER A 88 29.86 -16.89 9.32
CA SER A 88 29.77 -16.57 7.90
C SER A 88 28.32 -16.26 7.50
N VAL A 89 28.12 -15.64 6.33
CA VAL A 89 26.77 -15.35 5.81
C VAL A 89 25.97 -16.64 5.62
N ASP A 90 26.56 -17.67 5.03
CA ASP A 90 25.91 -18.97 4.79
C ASP A 90 25.55 -19.68 6.09
N ASP A 91 26.48 -19.71 7.05
CA ASP A 91 26.26 -20.33 8.36
C ASP A 91 25.15 -19.60 9.14
N SER A 92 25.12 -18.28 9.06
CA SER A 92 24.08 -17.45 9.70
C SER A 92 22.71 -17.76 9.15
N LEU A 93 22.55 -17.85 7.82
CA LEU A 93 21.28 -18.17 7.19
C LEU A 93 20.81 -19.59 7.56
N GLU A 94 21.73 -20.56 7.59
CA GLU A 94 21.43 -21.94 8.00
C GLU A 94 21.08 -22.05 9.49
N CYS A 95 21.72 -21.26 10.36
CA CYS A 95 21.36 -21.18 11.77
C CYS A 95 19.99 -20.53 12.00
N LEU A 96 19.66 -19.46 11.28
CA LEU A 96 18.32 -18.84 11.34
C LEU A 96 17.23 -19.83 10.92
N LYS A 97 17.45 -20.60 9.83
CA LYS A 97 16.53 -21.65 9.41
C LYS A 97 16.36 -22.71 10.49
N ALA A 98 17.46 -23.18 11.10
CA ALA A 98 17.40 -24.17 12.18
C ALA A 98 16.61 -23.65 13.39
N MET A 99 16.85 -22.41 13.81
CA MET A 99 16.13 -21.77 14.90
C MET A 99 14.62 -21.70 14.64
N LEU A 100 14.21 -21.25 13.45
CA LEU A 100 12.80 -21.17 13.07
C LEU A 100 12.17 -22.56 12.94
N GLN A 101 12.90 -23.54 12.41
CA GLN A 101 12.40 -24.91 12.23
C GLN A 101 12.06 -25.60 13.55
N THR A 102 12.86 -25.39 14.60
CA THR A 102 12.60 -26.06 15.88
C THR A 102 11.46 -25.42 16.66
N ASN A 103 11.46 -24.10 16.82
CA ASN A 103 10.38 -23.42 17.53
C ASN A 103 10.26 -21.96 17.08
N ILE A 104 9.38 -21.73 16.11
CA ILE A 104 9.10 -20.40 15.56
C ILE A 104 8.74 -19.42 16.69
N ARG A 105 7.73 -19.73 17.52
CA ARG A 105 7.19 -18.76 18.50
C ARG A 105 8.25 -18.29 19.49
N GLN A 106 9.07 -19.22 19.97
CA GLN A 106 10.09 -18.91 20.97
C GLN A 106 11.27 -18.15 20.35
N ASN A 107 11.69 -18.55 19.15
CA ASN A 107 12.91 -18.04 18.54
C ASN A 107 12.67 -16.79 17.69
N LEU A 108 11.41 -16.46 17.39
CA LEU A 108 11.03 -15.39 16.47
C LEU A 108 11.68 -14.06 16.80
N GLN A 109 11.57 -13.62 18.06
CA GLN A 109 12.05 -12.31 18.48
C GLN A 109 13.56 -12.16 18.26
N VAL A 110 14.33 -13.20 18.61
CA VAL A 110 15.79 -13.19 18.43
C VAL A 110 16.16 -13.26 16.95
N CYS A 111 15.46 -14.10 16.17
CA CYS A 111 15.67 -14.19 14.71
C CYS A 111 15.41 -12.84 14.02
N VAL A 112 14.37 -12.12 14.43
CA VAL A 112 14.07 -10.77 13.93
C VAL A 112 15.18 -9.78 14.32
N GLN A 113 15.67 -9.80 15.56
CA GLN A 113 16.77 -8.93 15.98
C GLN A 113 18.07 -9.18 15.19
N ILE A 114 18.40 -10.46 14.95
CA ILE A 114 19.55 -10.84 14.11
C ILE A 114 19.34 -10.32 12.68
N ALA A 115 18.16 -10.59 12.09
CA ALA A 115 17.83 -10.13 10.75
C ALA A 115 17.93 -8.59 10.65
N THR A 116 17.32 -7.84 11.57
CA THR A 116 17.37 -6.37 11.60
C THR A 116 18.80 -5.83 11.79
N LYS A 117 19.67 -6.51 12.53
CA LYS A 117 21.03 -6.03 12.75
C LYS A 117 21.98 -6.32 11.59
N TYR A 118 21.83 -7.47 10.93
CA TYR A 118 22.77 -7.97 9.93
C TYR A 118 22.19 -8.02 8.50
N HIS A 119 21.03 -7.41 8.23
CA HIS A 119 20.38 -7.50 6.91
C HIS A 119 21.25 -7.01 5.74
N GLU A 120 22.11 -6.02 5.96
CA GLU A 120 23.01 -5.51 4.92
C GLU A 120 24.02 -6.57 4.44
N GLN A 121 24.44 -7.47 5.34
CA GLN A 121 25.39 -8.55 5.05
C GLN A 121 24.69 -9.83 4.60
N LEU A 122 23.58 -10.17 5.26
CA LEU A 122 22.80 -11.40 5.00
C LEU A 122 21.95 -11.31 3.73
N GLY A 123 21.62 -10.08 3.30
CA GLY A 123 20.75 -9.82 2.17
C GLY A 123 19.27 -9.87 2.55
N THR A 124 18.55 -8.77 2.28
CA THR A 124 17.13 -8.62 2.59
C THR A 124 16.26 -9.70 1.93
N ASN A 125 16.53 -10.03 0.67
CA ASN A 125 15.77 -11.03 -0.09
C ASN A 125 15.91 -12.44 0.49
N ALA A 126 17.13 -12.83 0.90
CA ALA A 126 17.37 -14.13 1.53
C ALA A 126 16.62 -14.24 2.87
N LEU A 127 16.61 -13.16 3.67
CA LEU A 127 15.85 -13.11 4.92
C LEU A 127 14.34 -13.18 4.70
N ILE A 128 13.82 -12.49 3.68
CA ILE A 128 12.40 -12.57 3.27
C ILE A 128 12.04 -14.01 2.93
N GLU A 129 12.82 -14.67 2.06
CA GLU A 129 12.59 -16.06 1.65
C GLU A 129 12.59 -17.03 2.83
N ILE A 130 13.50 -16.84 3.80
CA ILE A 130 13.53 -17.65 5.02
C ILE A 130 12.22 -17.47 5.80
N PHE A 131 11.82 -16.26 6.17
CA PHE A 131 10.59 -16.05 6.93
C PHE A 131 9.34 -16.54 6.18
N GLU A 132 9.29 -16.39 4.85
CA GLU A 132 8.18 -16.89 4.02
C GLU A 132 8.12 -18.42 3.96
N SER A 133 9.26 -19.11 3.86
CA SER A 133 9.35 -20.57 3.85
C SER A 133 8.74 -21.20 5.11
N PHE A 134 8.91 -20.55 6.26
CA PHE A 134 8.32 -20.94 7.54
C PHE A 134 6.93 -20.35 7.80
N LYS A 135 6.35 -19.63 6.83
CA LYS A 135 5.05 -18.93 6.93
C LYS A 135 4.98 -17.98 8.14
N SER A 136 6.12 -17.40 8.53
CA SER A 136 6.24 -16.50 9.68
C SER A 136 5.97 -15.05 9.26
N PHE A 137 4.69 -14.74 9.01
CA PHE A 137 4.28 -13.39 8.61
C PHE A 137 4.48 -12.35 9.71
N GLU A 138 4.42 -12.77 10.98
CA GLU A 138 4.71 -11.92 12.13
C GLU A 138 6.20 -11.54 12.18
N GLY A 139 7.11 -12.49 11.97
CA GLY A 139 8.54 -12.22 11.87
C GLY A 139 8.88 -11.30 10.70
N LEU A 140 8.29 -11.60 9.54
CA LEU A 140 8.44 -10.78 8.34
C LEU A 140 7.95 -9.34 8.58
N PHE A 141 6.81 -9.17 9.27
CA PHE A 141 6.28 -7.85 9.62
C PHE A 141 7.22 -7.07 10.53
N TYR A 142 7.72 -7.66 11.62
CA TYR A 142 8.63 -6.95 12.53
C TYR A 142 9.98 -6.64 11.88
N PHE A 143 10.54 -7.59 11.13
CA PHE A 143 11.79 -7.39 10.40
C PHE A 143 11.63 -6.28 9.36
N LEU A 144 10.69 -6.42 8.43
CA LEU A 144 10.50 -5.44 7.36
C LEU A 144 10.07 -4.07 7.90
N GLY A 145 9.30 -4.02 8.99
CA GLY A 145 8.92 -2.77 9.65
C GLY A 145 10.11 -1.93 10.13
N SER A 146 11.24 -2.57 10.47
CA SER A 146 12.47 -1.88 10.86
C SER A 146 13.22 -1.24 9.69
N ILE A 147 13.04 -1.76 8.47
CA ILE A 147 13.81 -1.35 7.28
C ILE A 147 12.96 -0.61 6.22
N VAL A 148 11.64 -0.78 6.19
CA VAL A 148 10.75 -0.31 5.12
C VAL A 148 10.79 1.21 4.92
N ASN A 149 11.02 1.98 5.99
CA ASN A 149 11.10 3.44 5.93
C ASN A 149 12.37 3.95 5.23
N PHE A 150 13.42 3.13 5.18
CA PHE A 150 14.73 3.49 4.62
C PHE A 150 15.00 2.76 3.29
N SER A 151 14.33 1.65 3.05
CA SER A 151 14.45 0.89 1.81
C SER A 151 13.72 1.56 0.65
N GLN A 152 14.34 1.57 -0.53
CA GLN A 152 13.72 1.98 -1.80
C GLN A 152 13.33 0.79 -2.67
N GLU A 153 13.50 -0.44 -2.18
CA GLU A 153 13.23 -1.65 -2.97
C GLU A 153 11.72 -1.95 -3.03
N PRO A 154 11.13 -2.06 -4.23
CA PRO A 154 9.69 -2.33 -4.36
C PRO A 154 9.24 -3.63 -3.67
N GLU A 155 10.08 -4.66 -3.69
CA GLU A 155 9.78 -5.96 -3.09
C GLU A 155 9.65 -5.86 -1.57
N VAL A 156 10.50 -5.09 -0.90
CA VAL A 156 10.46 -4.87 0.55
C VAL A 156 9.12 -4.24 0.95
N HIS A 157 8.68 -3.20 0.24
CA HIS A 157 7.41 -2.53 0.51
C HIS A 157 6.22 -3.46 0.24
N PHE A 158 6.24 -4.19 -0.87
CA PHE A 158 5.18 -5.16 -1.20
C PHE A 158 5.08 -6.27 -0.15
N LYS A 159 6.20 -6.87 0.23
CA LYS A 159 6.26 -7.95 1.22
C LYS A 159 5.84 -7.46 2.61
N TYR A 160 6.18 -6.21 2.96
CA TYR A 160 5.71 -5.60 4.20
C TYR A 160 4.19 -5.40 4.22
N ILE A 161 3.60 -4.88 3.12
CA ILE A 161 2.15 -4.79 2.96
C ILE A 161 1.49 -6.16 3.10
N GLN A 162 2.05 -7.18 2.43
CA GLN A 162 1.54 -8.55 2.50
C GLN A 162 1.59 -9.12 3.93
N ALA A 163 2.70 -8.91 4.65
CA ALA A 163 2.87 -9.34 6.02
C ALA A 163 1.87 -8.63 6.95
N ALA A 164 1.75 -7.31 6.85
CA ALA A 164 0.82 -6.50 7.64
C ALA A 164 -0.65 -6.88 7.40
N CYS A 165 -1.04 -7.18 6.15
CA CYS A 165 -2.38 -7.69 5.85
C CYS A 165 -2.65 -9.04 6.54
N LYS A 166 -1.67 -9.97 6.52
CA LYS A 166 -1.83 -11.31 7.10
C LYS A 166 -1.80 -11.32 8.63
N THR A 167 -1.13 -10.35 9.25
CA THR A 167 -1.11 -10.17 10.71
C THR A 167 -2.30 -9.35 11.21
N GLY A 168 -3.14 -8.81 10.32
CA GLY A 168 -4.31 -7.99 10.68
C GLY A 168 -3.97 -6.54 11.06
N GLN A 169 -2.75 -6.08 10.77
CA GLN A 169 -2.27 -4.74 11.09
C GLN A 169 -2.70 -3.73 10.00
N VAL A 170 -4.01 -3.52 9.85
CA VAL A 170 -4.59 -2.70 8.76
C VAL A 170 -4.10 -1.24 8.77
N LYS A 171 -3.81 -0.68 9.95
CA LYS A 171 -3.30 0.69 10.08
C LYS A 171 -1.93 0.88 9.43
N GLU A 172 -1.05 -0.10 9.54
CA GLU A 172 0.26 -0.03 8.87
C GLU A 172 0.12 -0.21 7.36
N VAL A 173 -0.82 -1.05 6.91
CA VAL A 173 -1.14 -1.17 5.48
C VAL A 173 -1.60 0.18 4.92
N GLU A 174 -2.52 0.86 5.61
CA GLU A 174 -2.99 2.20 5.24
C GLU A 174 -1.84 3.21 5.18
N ARG A 175 -0.99 3.23 6.22
CA ARG A 175 0.16 4.13 6.32
C ARG A 175 1.10 3.97 5.14
N ILE A 176 1.54 2.74 4.84
CA ILE A 176 2.46 2.48 3.74
C ILE A 176 1.81 2.78 2.38
N CYS A 177 0.54 2.43 2.21
CA CYS A 177 -0.20 2.76 0.98
C CYS A 177 -0.31 4.28 0.76
N ARG A 178 -0.31 5.09 1.83
CA ARG A 178 -0.36 6.56 1.76
C ARG A 178 1.01 7.21 1.60
N GLU A 179 2.02 6.73 2.32
CA GLU A 179 3.33 7.41 2.46
C GLU A 179 4.35 6.91 1.44
N SER A 180 4.34 5.62 1.10
CA SER A 180 5.37 5.03 0.23
C SER A 180 5.10 5.30 -1.24
N ASN A 181 6.18 5.55 -1.99
CA ASN A 181 6.22 5.66 -3.45
C ASN A 181 7.01 4.52 -4.11
N CYS A 182 7.54 3.58 -3.34
CA CYS A 182 8.50 2.58 -3.84
C CYS A 182 7.82 1.29 -4.30
N TYR A 183 6.61 0.99 -3.83
CA TYR A 183 5.90 -0.23 -4.24
C TYR A 183 5.30 -0.10 -5.65
N GLU A 184 5.12 -1.24 -6.31
CA GLU A 184 4.44 -1.32 -7.59
C GLU A 184 2.91 -1.20 -7.41
N PRO A 185 2.27 -0.12 -7.91
CA PRO A 185 0.86 0.16 -7.61
C PRO A 185 -0.10 -0.92 -8.11
N GLU A 186 0.12 -1.44 -9.32
CA GLU A 186 -0.75 -2.45 -9.93
C GLU A 186 -0.73 -3.76 -9.14
N ARG A 187 0.46 -4.19 -8.73
CA ARG A 187 0.66 -5.39 -7.91
C ARG A 187 0.01 -5.27 -6.54
N VAL A 188 0.17 -4.12 -5.86
CA VAL A 188 -0.47 -3.85 -4.56
C VAL A 188 -1.99 -3.76 -4.70
N LYS A 189 -2.50 -3.07 -5.72
CA LYS A 189 -3.95 -2.99 -6.01
C LYS A 189 -4.57 -4.38 -6.16
N ASN A 190 -3.97 -5.24 -6.98
CA ASN A 190 -4.47 -6.59 -7.22
C ASN A 190 -4.41 -7.46 -5.97
N PHE A 191 -3.32 -7.37 -5.19
CA PHE A 191 -3.22 -8.05 -3.90
C PHE A 191 -4.31 -7.59 -2.90
N LEU A 192 -4.55 -6.28 -2.76
CA LEU A 192 -5.56 -5.76 -1.83
C LEU A 192 -6.99 -6.16 -2.22
N LYS A 193 -7.29 -6.27 -3.53
CA LYS A 193 -8.56 -6.81 -4.04
C LYS A 193 -8.75 -8.29 -3.67
N GLU A 194 -7.68 -9.07 -3.73
CA GLU A 194 -7.73 -10.49 -3.35
C GLU A 194 -7.79 -10.69 -1.83
N ALA A 195 -7.09 -9.85 -1.07
CA ALA A 195 -7.02 -9.93 0.39
C ALA A 195 -8.36 -9.67 1.08
N LYS A 196 -9.30 -8.96 0.43
CA LYS A 196 -10.66 -8.67 0.92
C LYS A 196 -10.66 -8.19 2.38
N LEU A 197 -9.85 -7.18 2.67
CA LEU A 197 -9.74 -6.60 4.00
C LEU A 197 -11.11 -6.11 4.51
N THR A 198 -11.31 -6.16 5.82
CA THR A 198 -12.54 -5.62 6.45
C THR A 198 -12.67 -4.12 6.23
N ASP A 199 -11.54 -3.40 6.18
CA ASP A 199 -11.47 -2.00 5.79
C ASP A 199 -10.86 -1.85 4.40
N GLN A 200 -11.60 -1.22 3.49
CA GLN A 200 -11.20 -0.98 2.11
C GLN A 200 -10.40 0.31 1.93
N LEU A 201 -10.20 1.11 2.99
CA LEU A 201 -9.47 2.37 2.92
C LEU A 201 -8.06 2.23 2.30
N PRO A 202 -7.25 1.19 2.59
CA PRO A 202 -5.96 1.03 1.94
C PRO A 202 -6.08 0.87 0.42
N LEU A 203 -7.06 0.10 -0.06
CA LEU A 203 -7.31 -0.07 -1.50
C LEU A 203 -7.75 1.25 -2.14
N ILE A 204 -8.62 2.00 -1.46
CA ILE A 204 -9.10 3.31 -1.92
C ILE A 204 -7.92 4.28 -2.09
N ILE A 205 -7.00 4.32 -1.11
CA ILE A 205 -5.82 5.20 -1.17
C ILE A 205 -4.93 4.85 -2.36
N VAL A 206 -4.62 3.57 -2.58
CA VAL A 206 -3.78 3.15 -3.73
C VAL A 206 -4.45 3.55 -5.03
N CYS A 207 -5.75 3.30 -5.18
CA CYS A 207 -6.46 3.63 -6.41
C CYS A 207 -6.58 5.14 -6.66
N ASP A 208 -6.77 5.95 -5.61
CA ASP A 208 -6.84 7.41 -5.73
C ASP A 208 -5.49 8.03 -6.15
N ARG A 209 -4.40 7.58 -5.51
CA ARG A 209 -3.04 8.10 -5.74
C ARG A 209 -2.51 7.80 -7.13
N PHE A 210 -2.85 6.63 -7.67
CA PHE A 210 -2.34 6.14 -8.96
C PHE A 210 -3.39 6.13 -10.08
N ASP A 211 -4.48 6.87 -9.90
CA ASP A 211 -5.52 7.10 -10.91
C ASP A 211 -6.30 5.84 -11.36
N PHE A 212 -6.35 4.79 -10.53
CA PHE A 212 -7.17 3.59 -10.75
C PHE A 212 -8.60 3.73 -10.20
N VAL A 213 -9.16 4.94 -10.25
CA VAL A 213 -10.47 5.26 -9.65
C VAL A 213 -11.60 4.47 -10.33
N HIS A 214 -11.55 4.32 -11.65
CA HIS A 214 -12.55 3.55 -12.39
C HIS A 214 -12.56 2.08 -11.95
N ASP A 215 -11.39 1.42 -11.91
CA ASP A 215 -11.23 0.04 -11.43
C ASP A 215 -11.73 -0.15 -9.99
N LEU A 216 -11.47 0.83 -9.12
CA LEU A 216 -11.94 0.84 -7.74
C LEU A 216 -13.46 0.80 -7.68
N VAL A 217 -14.15 1.67 -8.44
CA VAL A 217 -15.61 1.74 -8.47
C VAL A 217 -16.21 0.44 -8.98
N LEU A 218 -15.66 -0.11 -10.07
CA LEU A 218 -16.09 -1.41 -10.59
C LEU A 218 -15.97 -2.51 -9.53
N TYR A 219 -14.85 -2.57 -8.82
CA TYR A 219 -14.60 -3.57 -7.80
C TYR A 219 -15.53 -3.39 -6.59
N LEU A 220 -15.65 -2.18 -6.04
CA LEU A 220 -16.49 -1.91 -4.87
C LEU A 220 -17.97 -2.19 -5.17
N PHE A 221 -18.44 -1.81 -6.36
CA PHE A 221 -19.83 -2.05 -6.75
C PHE A 221 -20.13 -3.55 -6.92
N ARG A 222 -19.27 -4.30 -7.63
CA ARG A 222 -19.44 -5.75 -7.83
C ARG A 222 -19.44 -6.55 -6.53
N ASN A 223 -18.78 -6.05 -5.48
CA ASN A 223 -18.74 -6.69 -4.17
C ASN A 223 -19.78 -6.13 -3.18
N ASN A 224 -20.76 -5.32 -3.63
CA ASN A 224 -21.79 -4.70 -2.80
C ASN A 224 -21.24 -3.76 -1.70
N LEU A 225 -20.09 -3.11 -1.93
CA LEU A 225 -19.40 -2.23 -0.99
C LEU A 225 -19.70 -0.74 -1.26
N GLN A 226 -20.96 -0.41 -1.59
CA GLN A 226 -21.37 0.95 -1.98
C GLN A 226 -21.07 2.02 -0.92
N LYS A 227 -21.18 1.66 0.36
CA LYS A 227 -20.83 2.55 1.49
C LYS A 227 -19.39 3.07 1.39
N TYR A 228 -18.45 2.29 0.86
CA TYR A 228 -17.06 2.72 0.70
C TYR A 228 -16.87 3.68 -0.48
N ILE A 229 -17.70 3.58 -1.52
CA ILE A 229 -17.74 4.56 -2.62
C ILE A 229 -18.19 5.92 -2.07
N GLU A 230 -19.22 5.92 -1.23
CA GLU A 230 -19.69 7.13 -0.57
C GLU A 230 -18.62 7.74 0.36
N ILE A 231 -17.97 6.92 1.19
CA ILE A 231 -16.87 7.37 2.07
C ILE A 231 -15.71 7.94 1.26
N TYR A 232 -15.36 7.31 0.14
CA TYR A 232 -14.27 7.77 -0.73
C TYR A 232 -14.52 9.20 -1.20
N VAL A 233 -15.68 9.47 -1.79
CA VAL A 233 -15.98 10.79 -2.33
C VAL A 233 -16.26 11.82 -1.22
N GLN A 234 -16.78 11.42 -0.06
CA GLN A 234 -17.05 12.37 1.02
C GLN A 234 -15.81 12.74 1.85
N LYS A 235 -14.98 11.75 2.18
CA LYS A 235 -13.93 11.90 3.20
C LYS A 235 -12.52 11.86 2.65
N VAL A 236 -12.29 11.16 1.54
CA VAL A 236 -10.94 10.97 1.00
C VAL A 236 -10.67 12.01 -0.07
N ASN A 237 -11.46 12.02 -1.15
CA ASN A 237 -11.23 12.92 -2.27
C ASN A 237 -12.53 13.30 -3.00
N PRO A 238 -13.19 14.41 -2.60
CA PRO A 238 -14.41 14.88 -3.25
C PRO A 238 -14.22 15.30 -4.71
N ALA A 239 -13.02 15.73 -5.10
CA ALA A 239 -12.74 16.15 -6.47
C ALA A 239 -12.89 15.00 -7.49
N ARG A 240 -12.85 13.74 -7.02
CA ARG A 240 -12.99 12.54 -7.86
C ARG A 240 -14.44 12.14 -8.13
N LEU A 241 -15.43 12.88 -7.61
CA LEU A 241 -16.85 12.62 -7.88
C LEU A 241 -17.16 12.44 -9.38
N PRO A 242 -16.67 13.27 -10.32
CA PRO A 242 -16.96 13.11 -11.75
C PRO A 242 -16.62 11.72 -12.30
N VAL A 243 -15.40 11.26 -12.01
CA VAL A 243 -14.89 9.95 -12.46
C VAL A 243 -15.64 8.81 -11.78
N VAL A 244 -16.00 8.98 -10.51
CA VAL A 244 -16.79 7.99 -9.76
C VAL A 244 -18.20 7.86 -10.32
N VAL A 245 -18.87 8.97 -10.61
CA VAL A 245 -20.20 8.97 -11.26
C VAL A 245 -20.11 8.32 -12.63
N GLY A 246 -19.09 8.63 -13.43
CA GLY A 246 -18.82 7.96 -14.70
C GLY A 246 -18.69 6.45 -14.54
N GLY A 247 -17.87 6.00 -13.57
CA GLY A 247 -17.71 4.58 -13.27
C GLY A 247 -19.00 3.90 -12.80
N LEU A 248 -19.82 4.55 -11.98
CA LEU A 248 -21.12 4.01 -11.54
C LEU A 248 -22.11 3.86 -12.70
N LEU A 249 -22.10 4.80 -13.65
CA LEU A 249 -22.93 4.72 -14.85
C LEU A 249 -22.50 3.56 -15.76
N ASP A 250 -21.22 3.23 -15.84
CA ASP A 250 -20.71 2.11 -16.64
C ASP A 250 -21.09 0.73 -16.07
N VAL A 251 -21.53 0.65 -14.80
CA VAL A 251 -22.02 -0.60 -14.17
C VAL A 251 -23.54 -0.61 -14.03
N ASP A 252 -24.25 0.25 -14.78
CA ASP A 252 -25.71 0.35 -14.74
C ASP A 252 -26.25 0.55 -13.30
N CYS A 253 -25.53 1.33 -12.48
CA CYS A 253 -25.99 1.68 -11.13
C CYS A 253 -27.32 2.45 -11.20
N SER A 254 -28.19 2.25 -10.21
CA SER A 254 -29.46 2.97 -10.11
C SER A 254 -29.23 4.48 -10.06
N GLU A 255 -29.99 5.22 -10.87
CA GLU A 255 -29.92 6.68 -10.90
C GLU A 255 -30.17 7.31 -9.53
N ASP A 256 -31.01 6.69 -8.70
CA ASP A 256 -31.34 7.21 -7.37
C ASP A 256 -30.13 7.18 -6.44
N ILE A 257 -29.27 6.16 -6.54
CA ILE A 257 -28.03 6.05 -5.77
C ILE A 257 -27.06 7.16 -6.20
N ILE A 258 -26.94 7.40 -7.52
CA ILE A 258 -26.07 8.44 -8.05
C ILE A 258 -26.56 9.84 -7.62
N LYS A 259 -27.87 10.10 -7.71
CA LYS A 259 -28.49 11.35 -7.25
C LYS A 259 -28.28 11.55 -5.75
N GLN A 260 -28.45 10.51 -4.95
CA GLN A 260 -28.18 10.57 -3.51
C GLN A 260 -26.71 10.86 -3.23
N LEU A 261 -25.77 10.17 -3.90
CA LEU A 261 -24.34 10.42 -3.75
C LEU A 261 -23.99 11.88 -4.04
N MET A 262 -24.49 12.42 -5.16
CA MET A 262 -24.31 13.82 -5.53
C MET A 262 -24.89 14.81 -4.52
N ALA A 263 -26.05 14.49 -3.92
CA ALA A 263 -26.68 15.34 -2.93
C ALA A 263 -25.93 15.39 -1.60
N VAL A 264 -25.28 14.28 -1.21
CA VAL A 264 -24.56 14.20 0.08
C VAL A 264 -23.13 14.78 -0.03
N VAL A 265 -22.52 14.74 -1.21
CA VAL A 265 -21.17 15.29 -1.42
C VAL A 265 -21.21 16.82 -1.42
N ARG A 266 -20.76 17.41 -0.29
CA ARG A 266 -20.62 18.87 -0.11
C ARG A 266 -19.24 19.40 -0.51
N GLY A 267 -18.35 18.54 -1.00
CA GLY A 267 -17.00 18.94 -1.40
C GLY A 267 -16.97 19.69 -2.72
N GLN A 268 -15.86 20.40 -2.99
CA GLN A 268 -15.64 21.05 -4.28
C GLN A 268 -15.17 20.01 -5.31
N PHE A 269 -15.88 19.94 -6.43
CA PHE A 269 -15.50 19.16 -7.61
C PHE A 269 -15.81 19.97 -8.86
N ASN A 270 -15.20 19.60 -9.97
CA ASN A 270 -15.36 20.32 -11.23
C ASN A 270 -16.69 19.91 -11.91
N THR A 271 -17.60 20.88 -12.08
CA THR A 271 -18.90 20.66 -12.73
C THR A 271 -18.74 20.30 -14.21
N ASP A 272 -17.80 20.91 -14.92
CA ASP A 272 -17.57 20.61 -16.35
C ASP A 272 -17.13 19.15 -16.55
N GLU A 273 -16.27 18.64 -15.68
CA GLU A 273 -15.85 17.23 -15.72
C GLU A 273 -17.01 16.29 -15.44
N LEU A 274 -17.88 16.62 -14.47
CA LEU A 274 -19.06 15.81 -14.16
C LEU A 274 -20.02 15.76 -15.34
N VAL A 275 -20.31 16.93 -15.93
CA VAL A 275 -21.17 17.06 -17.10
C VAL A 275 -20.58 16.28 -18.26
N ALA A 276 -19.27 16.39 -18.53
CA ALA A 276 -18.61 15.65 -19.58
C ALA A 276 -18.68 14.13 -19.39
N GLU A 277 -18.46 13.62 -18.17
CA GLU A 277 -18.55 12.18 -17.88
C GLU A 277 -19.98 11.65 -18.07
N VAL A 278 -21.00 12.42 -17.68
CA VAL A 278 -22.41 12.02 -17.89
C VAL A 278 -22.86 12.19 -19.35
N GLU A 279 -22.35 13.22 -20.04
CA GLU A 279 -22.64 13.52 -21.46
C GLU A 279 -22.09 12.43 -22.38
N LYS A 280 -20.85 11.97 -22.15
CA LYS A 280 -20.24 10.85 -22.90
C LYS A 280 -21.10 9.59 -22.89
N ARG A 281 -21.90 9.40 -21.83
CA ARG A 281 -22.76 8.23 -21.61
C ARG A 281 -24.22 8.47 -22.02
N ASN A 282 -24.53 9.63 -22.62
CA ASN A 282 -25.87 10.02 -23.02
C ASN A 282 -26.90 9.99 -21.86
N ARG A 283 -26.47 10.38 -20.65
CA ARG A 283 -27.31 10.39 -19.43
C ARG A 283 -27.49 11.78 -18.81
N LEU A 284 -27.29 12.85 -19.58
CA LEU A 284 -27.33 14.25 -19.08
C LEU A 284 -28.57 14.59 -18.25
N LYS A 285 -29.73 14.02 -18.59
CA LYS A 285 -31.00 14.23 -17.86
C LYS A 285 -30.92 13.87 -16.37
N LEU A 286 -30.01 12.96 -15.99
CA LEU A 286 -29.78 12.57 -14.60
C LEU A 286 -29.35 13.76 -13.72
N LEU A 287 -28.61 14.71 -14.30
CA LEU A 287 -28.10 15.88 -13.59
C LEU A 287 -29.14 16.97 -13.38
N LEU A 288 -30.30 16.91 -14.05
CA LEU A 288 -31.28 18.00 -14.09
C LEU A 288 -31.71 18.48 -12.67
N PRO A 289 -32.16 17.61 -11.75
CA PRO A 289 -32.61 18.06 -10.44
C PRO A 289 -31.49 18.72 -9.62
N TRP A 290 -30.26 18.22 -9.78
CA TRP A 290 -29.09 18.75 -9.07
C TRP A 290 -28.67 20.12 -9.62
N LEU A 291 -28.65 20.27 -10.94
CA LEU A 291 -28.32 21.54 -11.60
C LEU A 291 -29.37 22.62 -11.31
N GLU A 292 -30.66 22.28 -11.33
CA GLU A 292 -31.75 23.19 -10.97
C GLU A 292 -31.63 23.68 -9.52
N SER A 293 -31.30 22.79 -8.56
CA SER A 293 -31.03 23.17 -7.17
C SER A 293 -29.86 24.16 -7.07
N ARG A 294 -28.77 23.93 -7.81
CA ARG A 294 -27.60 24.82 -7.83
C ARG A 294 -27.92 26.22 -8.35
N VAL A 295 -28.75 26.31 -9.39
CA VAL A 295 -29.22 27.61 -9.90
C VAL A 295 -30.18 28.29 -8.92
N HIS A 296 -31.06 27.53 -8.26
CA HIS A 296 -31.95 28.06 -7.22
C HIS A 296 -31.17 28.59 -6.01
N GLU A 297 -30.04 27.97 -5.68
CA GLU A 297 -29.08 28.41 -4.66
C GLU A 297 -28.24 29.63 -5.08
N GLY A 298 -28.42 30.13 -6.31
CA GLY A 298 -27.75 31.32 -6.82
C GLY A 298 -26.37 31.08 -7.42
N SER A 299 -26.07 29.84 -7.87
CA SER A 299 -24.85 29.58 -8.63
C SER A 299 -24.82 30.40 -9.93
N ILE A 300 -23.69 31.05 -10.20
CA ILE A 300 -23.41 31.81 -11.43
C ILE A 300 -22.37 31.11 -12.32
N GLU A 301 -22.11 29.83 -12.04
CA GLU A 301 -21.05 29.05 -12.67
C GLU A 301 -21.45 28.68 -14.12
N PRO A 302 -20.66 29.08 -15.15
CA PRO A 302 -21.02 28.82 -16.55
C PRO A 302 -21.23 27.35 -16.87
N ALA A 303 -20.44 26.45 -16.29
CA ALA A 303 -20.59 25.00 -16.44
C ALA A 303 -22.01 24.51 -16.10
N THR A 304 -22.56 24.99 -14.99
CA THR A 304 -23.91 24.63 -14.50
C THR A 304 -24.97 25.08 -15.50
N HIS A 305 -24.88 26.33 -15.97
CA HIS A 305 -25.85 26.89 -16.90
C HIS A 305 -25.72 26.33 -18.32
N ASN A 306 -24.50 26.03 -18.77
CA ASN A 306 -24.23 25.34 -20.03
C ASN A 306 -24.91 23.97 -20.05
N ALA A 307 -24.73 23.19 -18.98
CA ALA A 307 -25.34 21.88 -18.86
C ALA A 307 -26.87 21.94 -18.83
N LEU A 308 -27.45 22.89 -18.09
CA LEU A 308 -28.89 23.12 -18.08
C LEU A 308 -29.43 23.52 -19.45
N ALA A 309 -28.75 24.42 -20.14
CA ALA A 309 -29.12 24.81 -21.50
C ALA A 309 -29.19 23.58 -22.41
N LYS A 310 -28.13 22.76 -22.42
CA LYS A 310 -28.09 21.51 -23.18
C LYS A 310 -29.28 20.61 -22.84
N ILE A 311 -29.58 20.41 -21.56
CA ILE A 311 -30.69 19.54 -21.12
C ILE A 311 -32.06 20.10 -21.55
N TYR A 312 -32.30 21.41 -21.40
CA TYR A 312 -33.57 22.02 -21.80
C TYR A 312 -33.77 22.02 -23.31
N ILE A 313 -32.71 22.17 -24.10
CA ILE A 313 -32.74 21.99 -25.55
C ILE A 313 -33.12 20.53 -25.88
N ASP A 314 -32.47 19.56 -25.25
CA ASP A 314 -32.75 18.13 -25.45
C ASP A 314 -34.18 17.71 -25.06
N LEU A 315 -34.76 18.36 -24.05
CA LEU A 315 -36.10 18.10 -23.55
C LEU A 315 -37.18 18.96 -24.22
N ASN A 316 -36.79 19.92 -25.06
CA ASN A 316 -37.66 20.95 -25.62
C ASN A 316 -38.49 21.69 -24.53
N ASN A 317 -37.88 21.97 -23.38
CA ASN A 317 -38.52 22.64 -22.27
C ASN A 317 -38.21 24.14 -22.28
N ASN A 318 -39.00 24.92 -23.03
CA ASN A 318 -38.87 26.37 -23.17
C ASN A 318 -37.41 26.88 -23.35
N PRO A 319 -36.62 26.29 -24.27
CA PRO A 319 -35.19 26.61 -24.39
C PRO A 319 -34.94 28.07 -24.79
N GLU A 320 -35.80 28.67 -25.61
CA GLU A 320 -35.68 30.08 -26.01
C GLU A 320 -35.73 31.04 -24.82
N ARG A 321 -36.65 30.79 -23.88
CA ARG A 321 -36.79 31.61 -22.67
C ARG A 321 -35.53 31.52 -21.83
N PHE A 322 -35.02 30.30 -21.63
CA PHE A 322 -33.79 30.08 -20.87
C PHE A 322 -32.59 30.79 -21.52
N LEU A 323 -32.41 30.67 -22.84
CA LEU A 323 -31.30 31.30 -23.56
C LEU A 323 -31.36 32.84 -23.55
N ARG A 324 -32.56 33.43 -23.46
CA ARG A 324 -32.73 34.89 -23.40
C ARG A 324 -32.60 35.47 -21.99
N GLU A 325 -33.14 34.77 -20.99
CA GLU A 325 -33.20 35.26 -19.61
C GLU A 325 -31.93 34.97 -18.80
N ASN A 326 -31.19 33.91 -19.15
CA ASN A 326 -30.01 33.48 -18.40
C ASN A 326 -28.73 34.18 -18.87
N GLN A 327 -28.03 34.89 -17.99
CA GLN A 327 -26.82 35.66 -18.33
C GLN A 327 -25.50 34.91 -18.07
N TYR A 328 -25.56 33.70 -17.52
CA TYR A 328 -24.40 33.03 -16.94
C TYR A 328 -23.87 31.87 -17.78
N TYR A 329 -24.57 31.44 -18.84
CA TYR A 329 -24.08 30.40 -19.75
C TYR A 329 -23.07 30.97 -20.77
N ASP A 330 -22.11 30.13 -21.18
CA ASP A 330 -21.21 30.42 -22.29
C ASP A 330 -21.93 30.21 -23.63
N SER A 331 -22.22 31.33 -24.28
CA SER A 331 -22.89 31.38 -25.58
C SER A 331 -22.15 30.64 -26.69
N SER A 332 -20.81 30.57 -26.63
CA SER A 332 -20.01 29.84 -27.63
C SER A 332 -20.20 28.33 -27.52
N VAL A 333 -20.22 27.82 -26.28
CA VAL A 333 -20.36 26.38 -25.98
C VAL A 333 -21.78 25.92 -26.28
N VAL A 334 -22.78 26.66 -25.78
CA VAL A 334 -24.20 26.33 -25.99
C VAL A 334 -24.59 26.52 -27.45
N GLY A 335 -24.15 27.60 -28.10
CA GLY A 335 -24.40 27.84 -29.52
C GLY A 335 -23.89 26.70 -30.40
N ARG A 336 -22.65 26.21 -30.18
CA ARG A 336 -22.09 25.06 -30.92
C ARG A 336 -22.88 23.79 -30.72
N TYR A 337 -23.44 23.61 -29.53
CA TYR A 337 -24.32 22.48 -29.23
C TYR A 337 -25.66 22.60 -29.97
N CYS A 338 -26.24 23.79 -30.01
CA CYS A 338 -27.47 24.10 -30.75
C CYS A 338 -27.30 23.92 -32.26
N GLU A 339 -26.15 24.26 -32.86
CA GLU A 339 -25.92 24.16 -34.31
C GLU A 339 -26.29 22.81 -34.92
N LYS A 340 -26.12 21.72 -34.16
CA LYS A 340 -26.41 20.35 -34.61
C LYS A 340 -27.87 19.93 -34.42
N ARG A 341 -28.63 20.64 -33.58
CA ARG A 341 -29.98 20.26 -33.14
C ARG A 341 -31.03 21.23 -33.67
N ASP A 342 -30.84 22.51 -33.40
CA ASP A 342 -31.71 23.59 -33.84
C ASP A 342 -30.88 24.85 -34.14
N PRO A 343 -30.66 25.16 -35.42
CA PRO A 343 -29.97 26.36 -35.85
C PRO A 343 -30.62 27.68 -35.39
N HIS A 344 -31.93 27.71 -35.12
CA HIS A 344 -32.61 28.90 -34.62
C HIS A 344 -32.21 29.21 -33.17
N LEU A 345 -32.17 28.18 -32.32
CA LEU A 345 -31.67 28.29 -30.95
C LEU A 345 -30.18 28.66 -30.90
N ALA A 346 -29.39 28.22 -31.90
CA ALA A 346 -28.00 28.61 -32.03
C ALA A 346 -27.85 30.12 -32.26
N CYS A 347 -28.68 30.71 -33.13
CA CYS A 347 -28.69 32.16 -33.35
C CYS A 347 -29.01 32.94 -32.07
N ILE A 348 -30.02 32.51 -31.31
CA ILE A 348 -30.41 33.16 -30.05
C ILE A 348 -29.26 33.13 -29.03
N ALA A 349 -28.57 32.00 -28.92
CA ALA A 349 -27.41 31.87 -28.03
C ALA A 349 -26.26 32.78 -28.46
N TYR A 350 -25.91 32.82 -29.75
CA TYR A 350 -24.80 33.65 -30.24
C TYR A 350 -25.09 35.15 -30.20
N GLU A 351 -26.35 35.55 -30.42
CA GLU A 351 -26.79 36.94 -30.30
C GLU A 351 -26.66 37.44 -28.85
N HIS A 352 -26.98 36.59 -27.87
CA HIS A 352 -26.84 36.94 -26.46
C HIS A 352 -25.38 37.17 -26.02
N GLY A 353 -24.45 36.35 -26.53
CA GLY A 353 -23.03 36.43 -26.18
C GLY A 353 -22.18 37.37 -27.04
N HIS A 354 -22.78 38.19 -27.90
CA HIS A 354 -22.07 39.03 -28.89
C HIS A 354 -21.04 38.24 -29.74
N CYS A 355 -21.36 36.98 -30.05
CA CYS A 355 -20.48 36.08 -30.79
C CYS A 355 -20.67 36.24 -32.31
N ASP A 356 -20.42 37.46 -32.82
CA ASP A 356 -20.78 37.87 -34.18
C ASP A 356 -20.21 36.97 -35.29
N GLN A 357 -18.98 36.49 -35.13
CA GLN A 357 -18.32 35.62 -36.13
C GLN A 357 -18.96 34.24 -36.23
N ASP A 358 -19.41 33.67 -35.11
CA ASP A 358 -20.08 32.37 -35.10
C ASP A 358 -21.56 32.51 -35.51
N LEU A 359 -22.20 33.63 -35.18
CA LEU A 359 -23.53 33.98 -35.68
C LEU A 359 -23.57 34.08 -37.21
N ILE A 360 -22.62 34.82 -37.81
CA ILE A 360 -22.51 34.94 -39.28
C ILE A 360 -22.34 33.57 -39.92
N ARG A 361 -21.52 32.69 -39.33
CA ARG A 361 -21.28 31.32 -39.84
C ARG A 361 -22.55 30.49 -39.86
N VAL A 362 -23.34 30.51 -38.79
CA VAL A 362 -24.60 29.75 -38.70
C VAL A 362 -25.65 30.31 -39.65
N VAL A 363 -25.80 31.63 -39.73
CA VAL A 363 -26.73 32.28 -40.64
C VAL A 363 -26.38 31.98 -42.09
N MET A 364 -25.10 32.04 -42.48
CA MET A 364 -24.66 31.63 -43.81
C MET A 364 -25.00 30.15 -44.08
N LYS A 365 -24.71 29.25 -43.14
CA LYS A 365 -25.00 27.81 -43.28
C LYS A 365 -26.50 27.53 -43.43
N MET A 366 -27.36 28.23 -42.69
CA MET A 366 -28.82 28.21 -42.83
C MET A 366 -29.28 28.70 -44.20
N HIS A 367 -28.63 29.72 -44.74
CA HIS A 367 -28.98 30.33 -46.03
C HIS A 367 -28.60 29.47 -47.24
N TYR A 368 -27.56 28.63 -47.13
CA TYR A 368 -27.09 27.71 -48.18
C TYR A 368 -27.70 26.30 -48.10
N SER A 369 -28.45 25.99 -47.03
CA SER A 369 -29.07 24.66 -46.82
C SER A 369 -30.57 24.62 -47.16
N LYS A 370 -31.14 25.74 -47.59
CA LYS A 370 -32.42 25.85 -48.31
C LYS A 370 -32.14 25.98 -49.80
#